data_AF-A0A2E2UB24-F1
#
_entry.id   AF-A0A2E2UB24-F1
#
_cell.length_a   1.000
_cell.length_b   1.000
_cell.length_c   1.000
_cell.angle_alpha   90.00
_cell.angle_beta   90.00
_cell.angle_gamma   90.00
#
_symmetry.space_group_name_H-M   'P 1'
#
loop_
_entity.id
_entity.type
_entity.pdbx_description
1 polymer ?
#
loop_
_entity_poly.entity_id
_entity_poly.type
_entity_poly.pdbx_seq_one_letter_code
_entity_poly.pdbx_strand_id
1 'polypeptide(L)'
;MLEENLETVDITESFEQMIEDCYGETTKVGFLDLLTVEVMKDQDPIAWDIAKSEYMDGLAQDEQVITFDNGSNYYWLHDIENFVEENLEAA
;
A
#
# COMPACT_ATOMS: atom_id res chain seq x y z
N MET A 1 -9.06 -20.72 -0.78
CA MET A 1 -10.30 -19.96 -1.04
C MET A 1 -10.03 -18.48 -1.27
N LEU A 2 -9.60 -17.67 -0.29
CA LEU A 2 -9.27 -16.25 -0.57
C LEU A 2 -7.90 -16.10 -1.24
N GLU A 3 -6.86 -16.74 -0.69
CA GLU A 3 -5.50 -16.80 -1.26
C GLU A 3 -5.43 -17.34 -2.71
N GLU A 4 -6.46 -18.03 -3.17
CA GLU A 4 -6.53 -18.63 -4.51
C GLU A 4 -7.28 -17.75 -5.53
N ASN A 5 -8.03 -16.74 -5.05
CA ASN A 5 -8.91 -15.91 -5.88
C ASN A 5 -8.62 -14.41 -5.76
N LEU A 6 -7.90 -13.98 -4.72
CA LEU A 6 -7.54 -12.59 -4.48
C LEU A 6 -6.01 -12.45 -4.37
N GLU A 7 -5.50 -11.33 -4.88
CA GLU A 7 -4.10 -10.97 -4.70
C GLU A 7 -3.89 -10.34 -3.32
N THR A 8 -2.77 -10.67 -2.69
CA THR A 8 -2.36 -10.04 -1.43
C THR A 8 -1.98 -8.59 -1.69
N VAL A 9 -2.33 -7.71 -0.76
CA VAL A 9 -2.03 -6.28 -0.85
C VAL A 9 -0.52 -6.05 -0.95
N ASP A 10 -0.10 -5.42 -2.04
CA ASP A 10 1.17 -4.72 -2.13
C ASP A 10 0.91 -3.21 -1.99
N ILE A 11 1.24 -2.64 -0.83
CA ILE A 11 1.09 -1.20 -0.57
C ILE A 11 2.18 -0.34 -1.21
N THR A 12 3.13 -0.93 -1.97
CA THR A 12 4.23 -0.15 -2.55
C THR A 12 3.72 1.02 -3.38
N GLU A 13 2.83 0.75 -4.34
CA GLU A 13 2.33 1.79 -5.24
C GLU A 13 1.48 2.83 -4.51
N SER A 14 0.59 2.40 -3.60
CA SER A 14 -0.25 3.34 -2.83
C SER A 14 0.54 4.19 -1.85
N PHE A 15 1.58 3.62 -1.23
CA PHE A 15 2.50 4.35 -0.37
C PHE A 15 3.33 5.37 -1.17
N GLU A 16 3.85 4.98 -2.33
CA GLU A 16 4.60 5.89 -3.21
C GLU A 16 3.70 7.04 -3.69
N GLN A 17 2.48 6.75 -4.12
CA GLN A 17 1.51 7.78 -4.48
C GLN A 17 1.22 8.74 -3.32
N MET A 18 1.06 8.22 -2.09
CA MET A 18 0.87 9.07 -0.91
C MET A 18 2.06 10.01 -0.67
N ILE A 19 3.29 9.52 -0.85
CA ILE A 19 4.50 10.35 -0.77
C ILE A 19 4.49 11.43 -1.84
N GLU A 20 4.15 11.09 -3.08
CA GLU A 20 4.04 12.05 -4.18
C GLU A 20 2.94 13.09 -3.95
N ASP A 21 1.79 12.69 -3.41
CA ASP A 21 0.69 13.59 -3.08
C ASP A 21 1.07 14.57 -1.96
N CYS A 22 1.88 14.11 -1.00
CA CYS A 22 2.31 14.92 0.15
C CYS A 22 3.47 15.86 -0.17
N TYR A 23 4.43 15.41 -0.97
CA TYR A 23 5.72 16.08 -1.18
C TYR A 23 5.98 16.49 -2.64
N GLY A 24 5.15 16.05 -3.56
CA GLY A 24 5.30 16.22 -5.01
C GLY A 24 6.06 15.06 -5.66
N GLU A 25 5.75 14.80 -6.94
CA GLU A 25 6.42 13.80 -7.78
C GLU A 25 7.94 14.00 -7.82
N THR A 26 8.40 15.26 -7.91
CA THR A 26 9.82 15.59 -7.94
C THR A 26 10.25 16.59 -6.86
N THR A 27 11.50 16.46 -6.44
CA THR A 27 12.18 17.32 -5.46
C THR A 27 13.45 17.90 -6.06
N LYS A 28 13.71 19.18 -5.76
CA LYS A 28 14.95 19.84 -6.17
C LYS A 28 16.07 19.64 -5.16
N VAL A 29 17.20 19.13 -5.63
CA VAL A 29 18.45 19.03 -4.86
C VAL A 29 19.54 19.83 -5.58
N GLY A 30 19.80 21.04 -5.09
CA GLY A 30 20.69 21.98 -5.78
C GLY A 30 20.14 22.35 -7.16
N PHE A 31 20.82 21.93 -8.22
CA PHE A 31 20.41 22.12 -9.62
C PHE A 31 19.77 20.86 -10.25
N LEU A 32 19.58 19.78 -9.48
CA LEU A 32 18.93 18.55 -9.91
C LEU A 32 17.43 18.61 -9.66
N ASP A 33 16.67 17.93 -10.53
CA ASP A 33 15.25 17.62 -10.35
C ASP A 33 15.14 16.10 -10.34
N LEU A 34 14.73 15.54 -9.21
CA LEU A 34 14.81 14.09 -8.94
C LEU A 34 13.44 13.60 -8.46
N LEU A 35 13.12 12.34 -8.72
CA LEU A 35 11.91 11.71 -8.19
C LEU A 35 11.97 11.68 -6.67
N THR A 36 10.95 12.22 -5.99
CA THR A 36 10.92 12.34 -4.54
C THR A 36 11.02 10.97 -3.87
N VAL A 37 10.25 10.00 -4.38
CA VAL A 37 10.22 8.61 -3.92
C VAL A 37 11.61 7.97 -3.97
N GLU A 38 12.31 8.09 -5.10
CA GLU A 38 13.64 7.49 -5.28
C GLU A 38 14.68 8.17 -4.38
N VAL A 39 14.61 9.49 -4.20
CA VAL A 39 15.47 10.19 -3.26
C VAL A 39 15.26 9.67 -1.83
N MET A 40 14.02 9.48 -1.39
CA MET A 40 13.75 8.99 -0.04
C MET A 40 14.24 7.54 0.16
N LYS A 41 13.97 6.64 -0.80
CA LYS A 41 14.46 5.26 -0.78
C LYS A 41 15.99 5.17 -0.74
N ASP A 42 16.67 5.96 -1.56
CA ASP A 42 18.13 5.90 -1.72
C ASP A 42 18.87 6.52 -0.53
N GLN A 43 18.33 7.59 0.06
CA GLN A 43 19.01 8.31 1.14
C GLN A 43 18.79 7.66 2.51
N ASP A 44 17.61 7.11 2.77
CA ASP A 44 17.32 6.41 4.03
C ASP A 44 16.34 5.25 3.82
N PRO A 45 16.83 4.09 3.33
CA PRO A 45 15.99 2.92 3.09
C PRO A 45 15.37 2.35 4.37
N ILE A 46 16.01 2.57 5.53
CA ILE A 46 15.50 2.08 6.81
C ILE A 46 14.27 2.90 7.22
N ALA A 47 14.37 4.23 7.16
CA ALA A 47 13.24 5.10 7.44
C ALA A 47 12.10 4.90 6.43
N TRP A 48 12.44 4.64 5.15
CA TRP A 48 11.46 4.29 4.12
C TRP A 48 10.67 3.03 4.49
N ASP A 49 11.34 1.94 4.85
CA ASP A 49 10.69 0.68 5.22
C ASP A 49 9.84 0.81 6.49
N ILE A 50 10.29 1.60 7.47
CA ILE A 50 9.51 1.90 8.68
C ILE A 50 8.25 2.68 8.31
N ALA A 51 8.38 3.77 7.55
CA ALA A 51 7.24 4.60 7.16
C ALA A 51 6.21 3.82 6.32
N LYS A 52 6.68 2.94 5.42
CA LYS A 52 5.83 2.04 4.64
C LYS A 52 5.08 1.06 5.55
N SER A 53 5.76 0.50 6.56
CA SER A 53 5.13 -0.40 7.53
C SER A 53 4.07 0.32 8.38
N GLU A 54 4.38 1.52 8.86
CA GLU A 54 3.41 2.36 9.61
C GLU A 54 2.20 2.74 8.75
N TYR A 55 2.40 2.95 7.44
CA TYR A 55 1.31 3.17 6.51
C TYR A 55 0.39 1.95 6.38
N MET A 56 0.93 0.72 6.30
CA MET A 56 0.12 -0.51 6.34
C MET A 56 -0.69 -0.61 7.63
N ASP A 57 -0.06 -0.34 8.77
CA ASP A 57 -0.73 -0.36 10.07
C ASP A 57 -1.89 0.65 10.13
N GLY A 58 -1.71 1.84 9.54
CA GLY A 58 -2.75 2.85 9.39
C GLY A 58 -3.92 2.37 8.53
N LEU A 59 -3.63 1.76 7.36
CA LEU A 59 -4.68 1.19 6.49
C LEU A 59 -5.46 0.08 7.20
N ALA A 60 -4.79 -0.75 8.00
CA ALA A 60 -5.43 -1.81 8.76
C ALA A 60 -6.28 -1.24 9.91
N GLN A 61 -5.81 -0.18 10.58
CA GLN A 61 -6.56 0.52 11.61
C GLN A 61 -7.82 1.20 11.06
N ASP A 62 -7.75 1.75 9.85
CA ASP A 62 -8.87 2.39 9.15
C ASP A 62 -9.78 1.39 8.43
N GLU A 63 -9.60 0.07 8.67
CA GLU A 63 -10.38 -1.03 8.10
C GLU A 63 -10.36 -1.09 6.56
N GLN A 64 -9.36 -0.46 5.91
CA GLN A 64 -9.22 -0.48 4.45
C GLN A 64 -8.61 -1.79 3.95
N VAL A 65 -7.76 -2.41 4.77
CA VAL A 65 -7.18 -3.74 4.53
C VAL A 65 -7.52 -4.67 5.68
N ILE A 66 -7.72 -5.95 5.36
CA ILE A 66 -8.09 -6.98 6.32
C ILE A 66 -7.10 -8.14 6.24
N THR A 67 -6.77 -8.71 7.40
CA THR A 67 -5.98 -9.95 7.52
C THR A 67 -6.80 -11.06 8.14
N PHE A 68 -6.62 -12.29 7.66
CA PHE A 68 -7.25 -13.50 8.19
C PHE A 68 -6.26 -14.45 8.88
N ASP A 69 -4.96 -14.13 8.81
CA ASP A 69 -3.85 -14.96 9.26
C ASP A 69 -2.93 -14.19 10.23
N ASN A 70 -3.54 -13.28 10.98
CA ASN A 70 -2.88 -12.50 12.04
C ASN A 70 -1.72 -11.64 11.53
N GLY A 71 -1.92 -10.99 10.39
CA GLY A 71 -1.00 -10.02 9.78
C GLY A 71 0.06 -10.63 8.88
N SER A 72 -0.10 -11.89 8.45
CA SER A 72 0.85 -12.49 7.50
C SER A 72 0.52 -12.06 6.06
N ASN A 73 -0.77 -11.97 5.74
CA ASN A 73 -1.28 -11.45 4.48
C ASN A 73 -2.42 -10.45 4.73
N TYR A 74 -2.45 -9.41 3.90
CA TYR A 74 -3.50 -8.40 3.89
C TYR A 74 -4.22 -8.43 2.53
N TYR A 75 -5.51 -8.11 2.55
CA TYR A 75 -6.39 -8.03 1.39
C TYR A 75 -7.15 -6.71 1.44
N TRP A 76 -7.35 -6.06 0.30
CA TRP A 76 -8.19 -4.88 0.25
C TRP A 76 -9.64 -5.25 0.57
N LEU A 77 -10.27 -4.47 1.45
CA LEU A 77 -11.68 -4.71 1.80
C LEU A 77 -12.57 -4.67 0.57
N HIS A 78 -12.38 -3.70 -0.32
CA HIS A 78 -13.20 -3.55 -1.53
C HIS A 78 -13.08 -4.76 -2.47
N ASP A 79 -11.89 -5.38 -2.58
CA ASP A 79 -11.71 -6.60 -3.39
C ASP A 79 -12.45 -7.80 -2.78
N ILE A 80 -12.45 -7.91 -1.44
CA ILE A 80 -13.22 -8.93 -0.73
C ILE A 80 -14.72 -8.70 -0.93
N GLU A 81 -15.19 -7.46 -0.79
CA GLU A 81 -16.60 -7.10 -1.00
C GLU A 81 -17.06 -7.45 -2.40
N ASN A 82 -16.30 -7.04 -3.43
CA ASN A 82 -16.57 -7.38 -4.82
C ASN A 82 -16.61 -8.89 -5.04
N PHE A 83 -15.63 -9.63 -4.49
CA PHE A 83 -15.58 -11.09 -4.60
C PHE A 83 -16.81 -11.77 -3.96
N VAL A 84 -17.25 -11.28 -2.79
CA VAL A 84 -18.43 -11.82 -2.11
C VAL A 84 -19.71 -11.52 -2.89
N GLU A 85 -19.86 -10.32 -3.44
CA GLU A 85 -21.02 -9.94 -4.25
C GLU A 85 -21.12 -10.80 -5.52
N GLU A 86 -20.02 -10.93 -6.27
CA GLU A 86 -19.98 -11.75 -7.49
C GLU A 86 -20.33 -13.23 -7.25
N ASN A 87 -19.95 -13.77 -6.09
CA ASN A 87 -20.20 -15.18 -5.75
C ASN A 87 -21.55 -15.41 -5.06
N LEU A 88 -22.17 -14.38 -4.47
CA LEU A 88 -23.53 -14.46 -3.94
C LEU A 88 -24.59 -14.33 -5.04
N GLU A 89 -24.36 -13.53 -6.08
CA GLU A 89 -25.28 -13.43 -7.23
C GLU A 89 -25.26 -14.69 -8.12
N ALA A 90 -24.19 -15.51 -8.01
CA ALA A 90 -24.02 -16.75 -8.76
C ALA A 90 -24.68 -17.99 -8.09
N ALA A 91 -25.25 -17.87 -6.88
CA ALA A 91 -25.82 -18.96 -6.08
C ALA A 91 -27.35 -18.95 -6.01
#